data_AF-A0A9P9JN84-F1
#
_entry.id   AF-A0A9P9JN84-F1
#
_cell.length_a   1.000
_cell.length_b   1.000
_cell.length_c   1.000
_cell.angle_alpha   90.00
_cell.angle_beta   90.00
_cell.angle_gamma   90.00
#
_symmetry.space_group_name_H-M   'P 1'
#
loop_
_entity.id
_entity.type
_entity.pdbx_description
1 polymer ?
#
loop_
_entity_poly.entity_id
_entity_poly.type
_entity_poly.pdbx_seq_one_letter_code
_entity_poly.pdbx_strand_id
1 'polypeptide(L)'
;MTSTAGAADPATDANLASPGTALPDPAPVPSSPPKFHLSAAELGEGVVPALQRIIPQPGFDNEISVECPPIDLDLFKAKLSSKDVDCQYSTNDFKPGPKGEGYTFVYISERKPPFKWPDLPQDVKLPTEVEARQYLDHFFDHLPKGTVQYFSGHLDVPYERLLDPGSEILGDPDLADLHRPYWHIGSGANRFHIEDLSCLENTDPPKPYGLRSANLVLVGVKLWILIAMHHTHKFEQFITTNWKCNDCSHRVGHRSLLISPSRLEKEGIDFTIKVAGPGTLIAPHLCQYHAVVNMGFCIAFSINYTLPGDNLVSKELRCCGRCGVAKFTHRHDVSRVPSPGKSEEVPRTVFSEASRRKRKARESLQEYPSKTTRGSTSAKRRWQELEQSIKMEDPECFLPTISDPSESQVAVIMKAASILSSQAVMQFKNLVREWRHRESHIVMADGAGDALLQYGRRLKTAVGQSLLAKFELRYAQACLARAVDGYKKDRDQLPPGKESIQLLAKQLEMDGNELNRHLEDGRIWNSICGPEDDGILSFVLLDSKKEGLFITKKGWRTLSSQQQRTALSGLLDNEHTKSLRQDGVAFIDIIMSGSKHVFKWEKEESNPGEEPKPEEESDPKRESNPGVE
;
A
#
# COMPACT_ATOMS: atom_id res chain seq x y z
N MET A 1 70.80 -15.19 -65.00
CA MET A 1 71.96 -15.19 -64.09
C MET A 1 71.42 -15.38 -62.69
N THR A 2 71.80 -16.51 -62.07
CA THR A 2 72.05 -16.72 -60.63
C THR A 2 71.08 -16.05 -59.63
N SER A 3 70.23 -16.82 -58.94
CA SER A 3 70.55 -17.46 -57.64
C SER A 3 70.10 -16.53 -56.50
N THR A 4 69.33 -16.88 -55.47
CA THR A 4 68.92 -18.19 -54.90
C THR A 4 67.90 -17.88 -53.78
N ALA A 5 66.83 -18.68 -53.71
CA ALA A 5 66.46 -19.56 -52.58
C ALA A 5 65.67 -18.90 -51.44
N GLY A 6 64.62 -19.50 -50.87
CA GLY A 6 64.00 -20.82 -51.07
C GLY A 6 62.56 -20.77 -50.54
N ALA A 7 61.63 -21.37 -51.28
CA ALA A 7 61.04 -22.70 -51.03
C ALA A 7 59.78 -22.59 -50.13
N ALA A 8 58.57 -22.58 -50.71
CA ALA A 8 57.80 -23.75 -51.24
C ALA A 8 57.05 -24.44 -50.08
N ASP A 9 55.77 -24.81 -50.14
CA ASP A 9 54.71 -24.86 -51.16
C ASP A 9 53.44 -25.37 -50.40
N PRO A 10 52.36 -25.84 -51.04
CA PRO A 10 51.22 -25.16 -51.67
C PRO A 10 49.93 -25.43 -50.81
N ALA A 11 48.69 -25.09 -51.12
CA ALA A 11 47.92 -25.28 -52.34
C ALA A 11 46.48 -24.75 -52.10
N THR A 12 45.84 -24.28 -53.19
CA THR A 12 44.43 -24.52 -53.62
C THR A 12 43.29 -24.38 -52.60
N ASP A 13 42.17 -23.69 -52.82
CA ASP A 13 41.48 -23.16 -54.00
C ASP A 13 40.47 -22.12 -53.43
N ALA A 14 40.30 -20.92 -54.01
CA ALA A 14 39.28 -20.61 -55.03
C ALA A 14 37.88 -21.16 -54.66
N ASN A 15 36.78 -20.41 -54.62
CA ASN A 15 36.42 -19.20 -55.35
C ASN A 15 34.97 -18.80 -54.95
N LEU A 16 34.52 -17.65 -55.46
CA LEU A 16 33.12 -17.14 -55.53
C LEU A 16 32.60 -16.44 -54.25
N ALA A 17 32.05 -15.23 -54.28
CA ALA A 17 31.75 -14.29 -55.36
C ALA A 17 31.47 -12.89 -54.78
N SER A 18 31.55 -11.90 -55.67
CA SER A 18 31.63 -10.45 -55.47
C SER A 18 30.26 -9.75 -55.17
N PRO A 19 30.12 -8.42 -55.30
CA PRO A 19 29.84 -7.53 -54.18
C PRO A 19 28.44 -6.87 -54.26
N GLY A 20 27.87 -6.53 -53.11
CA GLY A 20 26.61 -5.77 -53.03
C GLY A 20 26.73 -4.62 -52.04
N THR A 21 27.00 -3.43 -52.57
CA THR A 21 26.62 -2.09 -52.07
C THR A 21 26.21 -2.00 -50.59
N ALA A 22 27.18 -1.72 -49.72
CA ALA A 22 26.90 -1.18 -48.39
C ALA A 22 26.77 0.35 -48.50
N LEU A 23 25.57 0.86 -48.28
CA LEU A 23 25.35 2.28 -47.98
C LEU A 23 26.15 2.61 -46.70
N PRO A 24 26.79 3.80 -46.60
CA PRO A 24 27.49 4.18 -45.39
C PRO A 24 26.45 4.35 -44.27
N ASP A 25 26.67 3.62 -43.17
CA ASP A 25 25.92 3.82 -41.92
C ASP A 25 26.01 5.30 -41.52
N PRO A 26 24.88 5.97 -41.23
CA PRO A 26 24.94 7.32 -40.71
C PRO A 26 25.61 7.26 -39.33
N ALA A 27 26.71 8.00 -39.18
CA ALA A 27 27.39 8.18 -37.91
C ALA A 27 26.39 8.59 -36.81
N PRO A 28 26.54 8.10 -35.57
CA PRO A 28 25.66 8.49 -34.47
C PRO A 28 25.78 10.00 -34.26
N VAL A 29 24.67 10.71 -34.42
CA VAL A 29 24.57 12.11 -34.00
C VAL A 29 24.62 12.11 -32.46
N PRO A 30 25.59 12.76 -31.81
CA PRO A 30 25.55 12.92 -30.36
C PRO A 30 24.30 13.71 -29.99
N SER A 31 23.56 13.21 -29.00
CA SER A 31 22.40 13.90 -28.42
C SER A 31 22.78 15.35 -28.10
N SER A 32 22.09 16.31 -28.71
CA SER A 32 22.34 17.73 -28.44
C SER A 32 22.13 18.02 -26.95
N PRO A 33 22.93 18.91 -26.32
CA PRO A 33 22.72 19.28 -24.93
C PRO A 33 21.29 19.82 -24.72
N PRO A 34 20.73 19.68 -23.51
CA PRO A 34 19.38 20.14 -23.22
C PRO A 34 19.22 21.60 -23.62
N LYS A 35 18.19 21.91 -24.40
CA LYS A 35 17.95 23.29 -24.88
C LYS A 35 17.64 24.27 -23.75
N PHE A 36 17.13 23.76 -22.63
CA PHE A 36 16.72 24.55 -21.48
C PHE A 36 17.66 24.31 -20.30
N HIS A 37 17.91 25.39 -19.56
CA HIS A 37 18.83 25.41 -18.44
C HIS A 37 18.27 26.25 -17.30
N LEU A 38 18.46 25.78 -16.06
CA LEU A 38 18.25 26.54 -14.84
C LEU A 38 19.59 26.74 -14.14
N SER A 39 19.90 28.01 -13.87
CA SER A 39 21.02 28.38 -13.02
C SER A 39 20.72 28.08 -11.54
N ALA A 40 21.75 28.04 -10.70
CA ALA A 40 21.57 27.88 -9.25
C ALA A 40 20.67 28.95 -8.62
N ALA A 41 20.61 30.16 -9.19
CA ALA A 41 19.76 31.26 -8.73
C ALA A 41 18.26 31.07 -9.07
N GLU A 42 17.96 30.19 -10.04
CA GLU A 42 16.60 29.86 -10.46
C GLU A 42 16.07 28.59 -9.79
N LEU A 43 16.81 28.04 -8.84
CA LEU A 43 16.38 26.95 -7.96
C LEU A 43 15.68 27.49 -6.71
N GLY A 44 15.11 26.59 -5.91
CA GLY A 44 14.28 26.96 -4.76
C GLY A 44 13.06 27.77 -5.20
N GLU A 45 12.79 28.90 -4.55
CA GLU A 45 11.65 29.78 -4.85
C GLU A 45 11.63 30.28 -6.32
N GLY A 46 12.79 30.29 -6.99
CA GLY A 46 12.91 30.67 -8.40
C GLY A 46 12.41 29.63 -9.40
N VAL A 47 12.18 28.38 -8.97
CA VAL A 47 11.94 27.26 -9.90
C VAL A 47 10.60 27.38 -10.62
N VAL A 48 9.53 27.72 -9.91
CA VAL A 48 8.18 27.85 -10.50
C VAL A 48 8.11 28.99 -11.52
N PRO A 49 8.62 30.21 -11.23
CA PRO A 49 8.74 31.27 -12.23
C PRO A 49 9.56 30.86 -13.48
N ALA A 50 10.66 30.12 -13.29
CA ALA A 50 11.48 29.68 -14.41
C ALA A 50 10.76 28.62 -15.27
N LEU A 51 10.07 27.67 -14.64
CA LEU A 51 9.22 26.67 -15.30
C LEU A 51 8.06 27.31 -16.06
N GLN A 52 7.44 28.36 -15.51
CA GLN A 52 6.42 29.15 -16.20
C GLN A 52 6.93 29.73 -17.52
N ARG A 53 8.19 30.15 -17.56
CA ARG A 53 8.84 30.70 -18.76
C ARG A 53 9.26 29.61 -19.75
N ILE A 54 9.69 28.44 -19.27
CA ILE A 54 10.27 27.37 -20.11
C ILE A 54 9.19 26.47 -20.73
N ILE A 55 8.25 25.96 -19.94
CA ILE A 55 7.29 24.93 -20.38
C ILE A 55 6.48 25.34 -21.63
N PRO A 56 6.03 26.60 -21.78
CA PRO A 56 5.27 27.01 -22.96
C PRO A 56 6.12 27.17 -24.23
N GLN A 57 7.46 27.11 -24.14
CA GLN A 57 8.32 27.39 -25.29
C GLN A 57 8.27 26.28 -26.34
N PRO A 58 8.27 26.61 -27.64
CA PRO A 58 8.40 25.61 -28.69
C PRO A 58 9.68 24.81 -28.53
N GLY A 59 9.56 23.48 -28.57
CA GLY A 59 10.68 22.57 -28.43
C GLY A 59 11.02 22.17 -26.99
N PHE A 60 10.25 22.61 -25.99
CA PHE A 60 10.27 21.98 -24.67
C PHE A 60 9.79 20.53 -24.77
N ASP A 61 10.61 19.61 -24.25
CA ASP A 61 10.46 18.17 -24.39
C ASP A 61 10.58 17.46 -23.03
N ASN A 62 10.13 18.13 -21.97
CA ASN A 62 10.14 17.67 -20.57
C ASN A 62 11.50 17.72 -19.86
N GLU A 63 12.61 18.03 -20.54
CA GLU A 63 13.95 17.98 -19.96
C GLU A 63 14.58 19.37 -19.79
N ILE A 64 15.20 19.59 -18.64
CA ILE A 64 15.87 20.83 -18.28
C ILE A 64 17.19 20.51 -17.58
N SER A 65 18.29 21.12 -18.03
CA SER A 65 19.58 21.01 -17.34
C SER A 65 19.64 21.92 -16.12
N VAL A 66 20.26 21.44 -15.04
CA VAL A 66 20.39 22.14 -13.77
C VAL A 66 21.83 22.01 -13.28
N GLU A 67 22.39 23.12 -12.81
CA GLU A 67 23.66 23.09 -12.08
C GLU A 67 23.42 22.56 -10.65
N CYS A 68 23.75 21.29 -10.41
CA CYS A 68 23.58 20.67 -9.10
C CYS A 68 24.79 20.91 -8.19
N PRO A 69 24.57 21.25 -6.91
CA PRO A 69 25.66 21.27 -5.94
C PRO A 69 26.20 19.85 -5.70
N PRO A 70 27.48 19.73 -5.29
CA PRO A 70 28.02 18.46 -4.79
C PRO A 70 27.16 17.96 -3.64
N ILE A 71 26.93 16.65 -3.60
CA ILE A 71 26.11 16.04 -2.55
C ILE A 71 26.97 15.37 -1.47
N ASP A 72 26.46 15.41 -0.25
CA ASP A 72 27.01 14.71 0.92
C ASP A 72 26.27 13.39 1.11
N LEU A 73 26.83 12.30 0.56
CA LEU A 73 26.25 10.97 0.66
C LEU A 73 26.18 10.44 2.10
N ASP A 74 27.11 10.85 2.96
CA ASP A 74 27.13 10.38 4.36
C ASP A 74 26.02 11.03 5.17
N LEU A 75 25.66 12.29 4.86
CA LEU A 75 24.45 12.92 5.39
C LEU A 75 23.18 12.13 5.01
N PHE A 76 23.04 11.71 3.75
CA PHE A 76 21.90 10.90 3.32
C PHE A 76 21.84 9.54 4.05
N LYS A 77 22.99 8.86 4.18
CA LYS A 77 23.10 7.59 4.93
C LYS A 77 22.68 7.76 6.39
N ALA A 78 23.16 8.81 7.04
CA ALA A 78 22.85 9.11 8.44
C ALA A 78 21.35 9.40 8.62
N LYS A 79 20.77 10.24 7.77
CA LYS A 79 19.34 10.60 7.85
C LYS A 79 18.43 9.40 7.55
N LEU A 80 18.72 8.60 6.53
CA LEU A 80 17.94 7.39 6.21
C LEU A 80 18.02 6.28 7.26
N SER A 81 19.05 6.31 8.10
CA SER A 81 19.25 5.36 9.20
C SER A 81 18.66 5.86 10.53
N SER A 82 18.09 7.08 10.56
CA SER A 82 17.46 7.64 11.75
C SER A 82 16.09 7.02 12.03
N LYS A 83 15.67 6.99 13.30
CA LYS A 83 14.38 6.43 13.73
C LYS A 83 13.16 7.26 13.31
N ASP A 84 13.38 8.55 13.02
CA ASP A 84 12.32 9.54 12.75
C ASP A 84 12.13 9.80 11.25
N VAL A 85 12.61 8.90 10.38
CA VAL A 85 12.49 9.10 8.94
C VAL A 85 11.03 9.00 8.49
N ASP A 86 10.55 10.09 7.89
CA ASP A 86 9.19 10.22 7.35
C ASP A 86 9.08 9.51 5.99
N CYS A 87 9.13 8.18 6.07
CA CYS A 87 9.11 7.28 4.93
C CYS A 87 7.69 6.81 4.64
N GLN A 88 7.20 7.11 3.44
CA GLN A 88 5.94 6.57 2.95
C GLN A 88 6.11 5.10 2.56
N TYR A 89 7.17 4.77 1.81
CA TYR A 89 7.52 3.40 1.42
C TYR A 89 9.03 3.22 1.30
N SER A 90 9.55 2.03 1.56
CA SER A 90 10.99 1.76 1.49
C SER A 90 11.40 0.70 0.46
N THR A 91 10.42 0.02 -0.13
CA THR A 91 10.68 -1.09 -1.03
C THR A 91 9.66 -1.23 -2.16
N ASN A 92 10.10 -1.78 -3.28
CA ASN A 92 9.26 -2.23 -4.40
C ASN A 92 9.24 -3.76 -4.48
N ASP A 93 8.05 -4.31 -4.68
CA ASP A 93 7.83 -5.71 -5.02
C ASP A 93 7.32 -5.81 -6.45
N PHE A 94 8.03 -6.58 -7.27
CA PHE A 94 7.68 -6.80 -8.68
C PHE A 94 6.90 -8.10 -8.83
N LYS A 95 5.70 -8.02 -9.41
CA LYS A 95 4.92 -9.19 -9.80
C LYS A 95 4.85 -9.28 -11.32
N PRO A 96 5.50 -10.27 -11.95
CA PRO A 96 5.50 -10.39 -13.40
C PRO A 96 4.08 -10.57 -13.95
N GLY A 97 3.82 -9.98 -15.12
CA GLY A 97 2.71 -10.38 -15.98
C GLY A 97 2.98 -11.75 -16.64
N PRO A 98 2.01 -12.27 -17.41
CA PRO A 98 2.25 -13.45 -18.24
C PRO A 98 3.43 -13.23 -19.19
N LYS A 99 4.21 -14.29 -19.40
CA LYS A 99 5.41 -14.24 -20.24
C LYS A 99 5.08 -13.71 -21.64
N GLY A 100 5.84 -12.73 -22.11
CA GLY A 100 5.69 -12.13 -23.44
C GLY A 100 4.58 -11.09 -23.56
N GLU A 101 3.85 -10.77 -22.49
CA GLU A 101 2.83 -9.71 -22.53
C GLU A 101 3.43 -8.31 -22.37
N GLY A 102 4.68 -8.21 -21.89
CA GLY A 102 5.43 -6.95 -21.80
C GLY A 102 4.92 -5.98 -20.74
N TYR A 103 4.49 -6.49 -19.58
CA TYR A 103 4.12 -5.67 -18.44
C TYR A 103 4.42 -6.37 -17.10
N THR A 104 4.55 -5.59 -16.04
CA THR A 104 4.72 -6.04 -14.66
C THR A 104 3.89 -5.18 -13.71
N PHE A 105 3.63 -5.70 -12.51
CA PHE A 105 3.05 -4.89 -11.44
C PHE A 105 4.15 -4.47 -10.47
N VAL A 106 4.23 -3.17 -10.19
CA VAL A 106 5.16 -2.56 -9.23
C VAL A 106 4.37 -2.18 -7.99
N TYR A 107 4.42 -3.04 -6.99
CA TYR A 107 3.82 -2.78 -5.69
C TYR A 107 4.82 -2.09 -4.78
N ILE A 108 4.31 -1.18 -3.96
CA ILE A 108 5.10 -0.52 -2.92
C ILE A 108 4.77 -1.21 -1.61
N SER A 109 5.81 -1.60 -0.88
CA SER A 109 5.67 -2.31 0.39
C SER A 109 5.96 -1.38 1.55
N GLU A 110 5.14 -1.51 2.59
CA GLU A 110 5.29 -0.77 3.86
C GLU A 110 6.40 -1.34 4.73
N ARG A 111 6.97 -2.51 4.35
CA ARG A 111 8.13 -3.08 5.03
C ARG A 111 9.27 -2.07 4.96
N LYS A 112 9.94 -1.85 6.09
CA LYS A 112 11.08 -0.94 6.25
C LYS A 112 12.36 -1.68 6.62
N PRO A 113 12.89 -2.58 5.76
CA PRO A 113 14.17 -3.20 6.04
C PRO A 113 15.27 -2.13 6.11
N PRO A 114 16.36 -2.37 6.87
CA PRO A 114 17.51 -1.48 6.89
C PRO A 114 18.01 -1.19 5.47
N PHE A 115 18.13 0.09 5.14
CA PHE A 115 18.52 0.52 3.80
C PHE A 115 19.98 0.15 3.53
N LYS A 116 20.23 -0.58 2.44
CA LYS A 116 21.57 -1.04 2.04
C LYS A 116 22.10 -0.11 0.98
N TRP A 117 23.20 0.55 1.32
CA TRP A 117 23.90 1.45 0.42
C TRP A 117 24.85 0.65 -0.47
N PRO A 118 24.74 0.75 -1.81
CA PRO A 118 25.74 0.20 -2.69
C PRO A 118 26.97 1.10 -2.73
N ASP A 119 28.09 0.56 -3.21
CA ASP A 119 29.22 1.36 -3.62
C ASP A 119 28.82 2.16 -4.87
N LEU A 120 28.81 3.49 -4.74
CA LEU A 120 28.39 4.37 -5.83
C LEU A 120 29.59 4.72 -6.70
N PRO A 121 29.53 4.48 -8.02
CA PRO A 121 30.57 4.93 -8.93
C PRO A 121 30.64 6.46 -8.94
N GLN A 122 31.85 7.01 -8.99
CA GLN A 122 32.07 8.46 -9.05
C GLN A 122 31.57 9.07 -10.35
N ASP A 123 31.71 8.33 -11.46
CA ASP A 123 31.24 8.75 -12.79
C ASP A 123 30.21 7.76 -13.33
N VAL A 124 28.99 8.23 -13.56
CA VAL A 124 27.95 7.44 -14.22
C VAL A 124 27.85 7.88 -15.67
N LYS A 125 28.29 7.02 -16.60
CA LYS A 125 28.07 7.23 -18.03
C LYS A 125 26.58 7.13 -18.32
N LEU A 126 25.99 8.20 -18.87
CA LEU A 126 24.59 8.19 -19.30
C LEU A 126 24.42 7.24 -20.50
N PRO A 127 23.41 6.34 -20.48
CA PRO A 127 23.08 5.54 -21.65
C PRO A 127 22.48 6.45 -22.73
N THR A 128 22.69 6.06 -23.98
CA THR A 128 21.92 6.60 -25.12
C THR A 128 20.45 6.18 -25.02
N GLU A 129 19.55 6.85 -25.75
CA GLU A 129 18.13 6.47 -25.78
C GLU A 129 17.92 5.03 -26.26
N VAL A 130 18.76 4.53 -27.19
CA VAL A 130 18.72 3.15 -27.67
C VAL A 130 19.13 2.16 -26.58
N GLU A 131 20.21 2.44 -25.85
CA GLU A 131 20.66 1.62 -24.72
C GLU A 131 19.62 1.64 -23.58
N ALA A 132 19.05 2.81 -23.28
CA ALA A 132 17.98 2.97 -22.30
C ALA A 132 16.74 2.16 -22.69
N ARG A 133 16.35 2.20 -23.97
CA ARG A 133 15.26 1.39 -24.51
C ARG A 133 15.52 -0.10 -24.35
N GLN A 134 16.70 -0.58 -24.73
CA GLN A 134 17.08 -1.98 -24.57
C GLN A 134 17.08 -2.41 -23.11
N TYR A 135 17.61 -1.57 -22.21
CA TYR A 135 17.58 -1.81 -20.77
C TYR A 135 16.15 -1.94 -20.25
N LEU A 136 15.25 -1.02 -20.64
CA LEU A 136 13.85 -1.05 -20.25
C LEU A 136 13.18 -2.34 -20.70
N ASP A 137 13.30 -2.74 -21.96
CA ASP A 137 12.69 -3.99 -22.43
C ASP A 137 13.30 -5.22 -21.72
N HIS A 138 14.63 -5.25 -21.55
CA HIS A 138 15.32 -6.32 -20.82
C HIS A 138 14.87 -6.42 -19.34
N PHE A 139 14.58 -5.30 -18.69
CA PHE A 139 14.11 -5.24 -17.31
C PHE A 139 12.82 -6.05 -17.11
N PHE A 140 11.91 -6.06 -18.09
CA PHE A 140 10.67 -6.85 -17.98
C PHE A 140 10.89 -8.36 -18.12
N ASP A 141 11.90 -8.76 -18.89
CA ASP A 141 12.27 -10.17 -19.03
C ASP A 141 13.10 -10.67 -17.84
N HIS A 142 13.78 -9.76 -17.13
CA HIS A 142 14.70 -10.06 -16.05
C HIS A 142 14.40 -9.22 -14.79
N LEU A 143 13.15 -9.30 -14.34
CA LEU A 143 12.73 -8.59 -13.14
C LEU A 143 13.60 -8.96 -11.93
N PRO A 144 13.91 -7.99 -11.06
CA PRO A 144 14.60 -8.27 -9.80
C PRO A 144 13.87 -9.35 -9.00
N LYS A 145 14.63 -10.30 -8.43
CA LYS A 145 14.08 -11.33 -7.56
C LYS A 145 13.89 -10.77 -6.15
N GLY A 146 12.69 -10.94 -5.61
CA GLY A 146 12.35 -10.48 -4.26
C GLY A 146 12.13 -8.97 -4.19
N THR A 147 12.25 -8.44 -2.98
CA THR A 147 11.97 -7.04 -2.67
C THR A 147 13.17 -6.16 -2.99
N VAL A 148 12.97 -5.09 -3.75
CA VAL A 148 13.99 -4.10 -4.12
C VAL A 148 13.89 -2.88 -3.22
N GLN A 149 15.01 -2.37 -2.73
CA GLN A 149 15.02 -1.15 -1.92
C GLN A 149 14.75 0.10 -2.77
N TYR A 150 13.74 0.85 -2.37
CA TYR A 150 13.29 2.07 -3.01
C TYR A 150 12.55 2.92 -1.98
N PHE A 151 13.29 3.85 -1.38
CA PHE A 151 12.75 4.86 -0.47
C PHE A 151 11.96 5.90 -1.26
N SER A 152 10.74 6.14 -0.81
CA SER A 152 9.84 7.20 -1.26
C SER A 152 9.27 7.89 -0.03
N GLY A 153 9.58 9.18 0.16
CA GLY A 153 9.12 9.94 1.33
C GLY A 153 9.86 11.25 1.54
N HIS A 154 9.71 11.83 2.73
CA HIS A 154 10.34 13.10 3.10
C HIS A 154 11.65 12.86 3.86
N LEU A 155 12.65 13.72 3.63
CA LEU A 155 13.94 13.60 4.28
C LEU A 155 14.51 14.98 4.57
N ASP A 156 14.64 15.31 5.85
CA ASP A 156 15.20 16.60 6.27
C ASP A 156 16.72 16.68 5.95
N VAL A 157 17.02 17.11 4.72
CA VAL A 157 18.36 17.39 4.19
C VAL A 157 18.37 18.76 3.50
N PRO A 158 19.51 19.49 3.51
CA PRO A 158 19.57 20.86 2.99
C PRO A 158 19.24 20.96 1.50
N TYR A 159 19.38 19.86 0.75
CA TYR A 159 19.08 19.75 -0.68
C TYR A 159 17.58 19.88 -1.00
N GLU A 160 16.67 19.72 -0.02
CA GLU A 160 15.22 19.91 -0.23
C GLU A 160 14.92 21.32 -0.77
N ARG A 161 15.75 22.32 -0.45
CA ARG A 161 15.56 23.72 -0.85
C ARG A 161 15.81 24.00 -2.33
N LEU A 162 16.30 23.03 -3.10
CA LEU A 162 16.56 23.21 -4.53
C LEU A 162 15.29 23.23 -5.38
N LEU A 163 14.19 22.66 -4.87
CA LEU A 163 12.88 22.71 -5.51
C LEU A 163 11.86 23.28 -4.53
N ASP A 164 10.99 24.16 -5.02
CA ASP A 164 9.93 24.79 -4.24
C ASP A 164 8.58 24.59 -4.94
N PRO A 165 7.49 24.36 -4.18
CA PRO A 165 6.16 24.15 -4.75
C PRO A 165 5.51 25.43 -5.30
N GLY A 166 6.09 26.61 -5.02
CA GLY A 166 5.48 27.91 -5.27
C GLY A 166 4.42 28.26 -4.24
N SER A 167 4.08 29.55 -4.15
CA SER A 167 3.17 30.08 -3.12
C SER A 167 1.72 29.64 -3.27
N GLU A 168 1.30 29.19 -4.45
CA GLU A 168 -0.12 28.93 -4.74
C GLU A 168 -0.70 27.74 -3.97
N ILE A 169 0.10 26.71 -3.70
CA ILE A 169 -0.39 25.53 -2.97
C ILE A 169 -0.08 25.58 -1.47
N LEU A 170 0.93 26.38 -1.04
CA LEU A 170 1.38 26.47 0.35
C LEU A 170 0.30 26.92 1.34
N GLY A 171 -0.73 27.63 0.87
CA GLY A 171 -1.83 28.12 1.70
C GLY A 171 -2.85 27.06 2.12
N ASP A 172 -2.81 25.85 1.54
CA ASP A 172 -3.82 24.83 1.78
C ASP A 172 -3.30 23.70 2.71
N PRO A 173 -3.77 23.61 3.96
CA PRO A 173 -3.29 22.59 4.90
C PRO A 173 -3.66 21.16 4.49
N ASP A 174 -4.66 20.95 3.62
CA ASP A 174 -4.98 19.61 3.11
C ASP A 174 -3.98 19.14 2.04
N LEU A 175 -3.12 20.04 1.55
CA LEU A 175 -2.02 19.76 0.62
C LEU A 175 -0.65 19.83 1.30
N ALA A 176 -0.59 19.96 2.63
CA ALA A 176 0.65 20.19 3.38
C ALA A 176 1.78 19.18 3.09
N ASP A 177 1.39 17.93 2.80
CA ASP A 177 2.29 16.85 2.40
C ASP A 177 3.02 17.14 1.06
N LEU A 178 2.35 17.85 0.14
CA LEU A 178 2.87 18.24 -1.16
C LEU A 178 3.68 19.54 -1.12
N HIS A 179 3.74 20.22 0.04
CA HIS A 179 4.53 21.44 0.22
C HIS A 179 6.04 21.15 0.32
N ARG A 180 6.40 19.87 0.46
CA ARG A 180 7.77 19.43 0.69
C ARG A 180 8.22 18.45 -0.38
N PRO A 181 9.53 18.45 -0.71
CA PRO A 181 10.06 17.47 -1.62
C PRO A 181 9.82 16.02 -1.20
N TYR A 182 9.51 15.21 -2.21
CA TYR A 182 9.43 13.77 -2.13
C TYR A 182 10.70 13.16 -2.70
N TRP A 183 11.49 12.52 -1.84
CA TRP A 183 12.72 11.81 -2.20
C TRP A 183 12.43 10.43 -2.77
N HIS A 184 13.24 10.03 -3.74
CA HIS A 184 13.21 8.75 -4.46
C HIS A 184 14.62 8.16 -4.47
N ILE A 185 14.89 7.22 -3.56
CA ILE A 185 16.26 6.72 -3.31
C ILE A 185 16.32 5.20 -3.41
N GLY A 186 17.15 4.66 -4.30
CA GLY A 186 17.35 3.21 -4.48
C GLY A 186 17.31 2.77 -5.94
N SER A 187 17.07 1.47 -6.16
CA SER A 187 17.15 0.83 -7.49
C SER A 187 15.80 0.36 -8.03
N GLY A 188 14.73 0.96 -7.53
CA GLY A 188 13.35 0.59 -7.83
C GLY A 188 12.79 1.20 -9.12
N ALA A 189 11.47 1.18 -9.20
CA ALA A 189 10.69 1.72 -10.29
C ALA A 189 9.40 2.37 -9.77
N ASN A 190 8.85 3.30 -10.53
CA ASN A 190 7.52 3.84 -10.30
C ASN A 190 6.60 3.46 -11.47
N ARG A 191 5.38 3.03 -11.13
CA ARG A 191 4.36 2.63 -12.10
C ARG A 191 3.87 3.80 -12.96
N PHE A 192 3.15 3.50 -14.03
CA PHE A 192 2.42 4.53 -14.79
C PHE A 192 1.41 5.26 -13.91
N HIS A 193 1.52 6.58 -13.87
CA HIS A 193 0.60 7.46 -13.17
C HIS A 193 0.58 8.86 -13.81
N ILE A 194 -0.35 9.68 -13.33
CA ILE A 194 -0.40 11.14 -13.50
C ILE A 194 -0.38 11.74 -12.10
N GLU A 195 0.01 13.00 -12.01
CA GLU A 195 0.08 13.73 -10.75
C GLU A 195 -1.27 13.82 -10.04
N ASP A 196 -1.23 14.08 -8.74
CA ASP A 196 -2.44 14.26 -7.95
C ASP A 196 -3.34 15.36 -8.51
N LEU A 197 -4.66 15.18 -8.31
CA LEU A 197 -5.71 16.05 -8.83
C LEU A 197 -5.81 16.14 -10.37
N SER A 198 -4.96 15.41 -11.12
CA SER A 198 -4.96 15.45 -12.58
C SER A 198 -6.21 14.84 -13.21
N CYS A 199 -6.84 15.59 -14.10
CA CYS A 199 -7.86 15.09 -15.02
C CYS A 199 -8.00 16.00 -16.26
N LEU A 200 -8.57 15.43 -17.33
CA LEU A 200 -8.95 16.17 -18.53
C LEU A 200 -10.47 16.35 -18.53
N GLU A 201 -10.93 17.59 -18.64
CA GLU A 201 -12.33 17.89 -18.87
C GLU A 201 -12.64 17.72 -20.36
N ASN A 202 -13.81 17.14 -20.67
CA ASN A 202 -14.24 16.85 -22.04
C ASN A 202 -14.79 18.11 -22.73
N THR A 203 -13.90 19.07 -22.96
CA THR A 203 -14.11 20.27 -23.78
C THR A 203 -13.41 20.12 -25.12
N ASP A 204 -13.67 21.01 -26.07
CA ASP A 204 -12.93 21.11 -27.33
C ASP A 204 -12.22 22.47 -27.42
N PRO A 205 -10.88 22.54 -27.25
CA PRO A 205 -9.98 21.43 -26.94
C PRO A 205 -10.11 20.95 -25.47
N PRO A 206 -9.65 19.73 -25.13
CA PRO A 206 -9.69 19.23 -23.75
C PRO A 206 -8.93 20.14 -22.79
N LYS A 207 -9.57 20.49 -21.67
CA LYS A 207 -8.99 21.38 -20.67
C LYS A 207 -8.35 20.57 -19.54
N PRO A 208 -7.04 20.70 -19.29
CA PRO A 208 -6.37 19.98 -18.23
C PRO A 208 -6.51 20.67 -16.87
N TYR A 209 -6.57 19.86 -15.82
CA TYR A 209 -6.60 20.26 -14.42
C TYR A 209 -5.59 19.43 -13.63
N GLY A 210 -5.23 19.87 -12.43
CA GLY A 210 -4.41 19.14 -11.47
C GLY A 210 -3.05 19.76 -11.21
N LEU A 211 -2.22 19.00 -10.49
CA LEU A 211 -0.87 19.40 -10.15
C LEU A 211 0.14 19.06 -11.25
N ARG A 212 1.23 19.82 -11.27
CA ARG A 212 2.43 19.50 -12.03
C ARG A 212 3.48 18.87 -11.12
N SER A 213 4.56 18.38 -11.71
CA SER A 213 5.69 17.83 -10.98
C SER A 213 7.00 18.22 -11.65
N ALA A 214 8.01 18.46 -10.84
CA ALA A 214 9.39 18.65 -11.26
C ALA A 214 10.25 17.66 -10.47
N ASN A 215 11.03 16.83 -11.16
CA ASN A 215 11.89 15.82 -10.54
C ASN A 215 13.36 16.06 -10.91
N LEU A 216 14.21 16.28 -9.92
CA LEU A 216 15.64 16.50 -10.09
C LEU A 216 16.42 15.25 -9.67
N VAL A 217 17.32 14.79 -10.53
CA VAL A 217 18.25 13.68 -10.25
C VAL A 217 19.58 14.24 -9.72
N LEU A 218 20.04 13.70 -8.60
CA LEU A 218 21.31 14.06 -7.96
C LEU A 218 22.38 12.98 -8.13
N VAL A 219 21.98 11.70 -8.19
CA VAL A 219 22.88 10.54 -8.35
C VAL A 219 22.22 9.50 -9.23
N GLY A 220 23.03 8.82 -10.04
CA GLY A 220 22.59 7.66 -10.80
C GLY A 220 21.80 8.03 -12.03
N VAL A 221 21.12 7.05 -12.61
CA VAL A 221 20.36 7.21 -13.86
C VAL A 221 18.92 6.79 -13.65
N LYS A 222 18.01 7.66 -14.08
CA LYS A 222 16.57 7.49 -13.99
C LYS A 222 15.97 7.52 -15.39
N LEU A 223 15.37 6.40 -15.81
CA LEU A 223 14.76 6.27 -17.13
C LEU A 223 13.26 6.56 -17.02
N TRP A 224 12.81 7.56 -17.75
CA TRP A 224 11.40 7.97 -17.80
C TRP A 224 10.75 7.44 -19.06
N ILE A 225 9.54 6.92 -18.94
CA ILE A 225 8.66 6.61 -20.07
C ILE A 225 7.49 7.58 -20.01
N LEU A 226 7.41 8.50 -20.97
CA LEU A 226 6.42 9.58 -21.03
C LEU A 226 5.44 9.31 -22.17
N ILE A 227 4.17 9.07 -21.88
CA ILE A 227 3.15 8.89 -22.92
C ILE A 227 2.94 10.23 -23.64
N ALA A 228 2.84 10.18 -24.97
CA ALA A 228 2.57 11.38 -25.74
C ALA A 228 1.17 11.93 -25.44
N MET A 229 1.04 13.26 -25.32
CA MET A 229 -0.21 13.90 -24.89
C MET A 229 -1.41 13.59 -25.80
N HIS A 230 -1.20 13.43 -27.11
CA HIS A 230 -2.27 13.04 -28.05
C HIS A 230 -2.74 11.59 -27.89
N HIS A 231 -2.02 10.77 -27.12
CA HIS A 231 -2.36 9.38 -26.84
C HIS A 231 -2.84 9.13 -25.40
N THR A 232 -3.05 10.17 -24.59
CA THR A 232 -3.59 10.03 -23.22
C THR A 232 -4.86 9.18 -23.20
N HIS A 233 -5.86 9.50 -24.03
CA HIS A 233 -7.13 8.79 -24.05
C HIS A 233 -7.00 7.34 -24.60
N LYS A 234 -6.10 7.14 -25.58
CA LYS A 234 -5.78 5.82 -26.14
C LYS A 234 -5.12 4.92 -25.10
N PHE A 235 -4.19 5.48 -24.32
CA PHE A 235 -3.52 4.77 -23.24
C PHE A 235 -4.50 4.39 -22.13
N GLU A 236 -5.36 5.31 -21.67
CA GLU A 236 -6.40 4.99 -20.68
C GLU A 236 -7.38 3.91 -21.19
N GLN A 237 -7.75 3.95 -22.47
CA GLN A 237 -8.60 2.93 -23.09
C GLN A 237 -7.90 1.57 -23.13
N PHE A 238 -6.62 1.54 -23.50
CA PHE A 238 -5.80 0.32 -23.46
C PHE A 238 -5.78 -0.28 -22.05
N ILE A 239 -5.56 0.54 -21.02
CA ILE A 239 -5.54 0.08 -19.63
C ILE A 239 -6.92 -0.46 -19.21
N THR A 240 -7.99 0.27 -19.46
CA THR A 240 -9.34 -0.14 -19.03
C THR A 240 -9.87 -1.36 -19.78
N THR A 241 -9.42 -1.59 -21.01
CA THR A 241 -9.77 -2.78 -21.81
C THR A 241 -9.12 -4.05 -21.26
N ASN A 242 -7.87 -3.95 -20.83
CA ASN A 242 -7.06 -5.11 -20.42
C ASN A 242 -7.12 -5.39 -18.91
N TRP A 243 -7.35 -4.35 -18.09
CA TRP A 243 -7.42 -4.46 -16.65
C TRP A 243 -8.69 -3.79 -16.12
N LYS A 244 -9.45 -4.51 -15.28
CA LYS A 244 -10.61 -3.95 -14.57
C LYS A 244 -10.14 -2.71 -13.82
N CYS A 245 -10.67 -1.53 -14.12
CA CYS A 245 -10.37 -0.29 -13.39
C CYS A 245 -11.59 0.15 -12.57
N ASN A 246 -11.39 1.06 -11.62
CA ASN A 246 -12.51 1.82 -11.04
C ASN A 246 -12.63 3.16 -11.78
N ASP A 247 -13.63 3.95 -11.42
CA ASP A 247 -13.92 5.23 -12.07
C ASP A 247 -13.09 6.39 -11.50
N CYS A 248 -11.96 6.11 -10.85
CA CYS A 248 -11.10 7.15 -10.29
C CYS A 248 -10.23 7.78 -11.39
N SER A 249 -10.00 9.08 -11.33
CA SER A 249 -9.08 9.77 -12.25
C SER A 249 -7.66 9.18 -12.16
N HIS A 250 -7.24 8.71 -10.98
CA HIS A 250 -5.95 8.04 -10.76
C HIS A 250 -5.98 6.52 -10.94
N ARG A 251 -7.01 5.97 -11.61
CA ARG A 251 -7.23 4.51 -11.78
C ARG A 251 -6.04 3.77 -12.38
N VAL A 252 -5.29 4.38 -13.30
CA VAL A 252 -4.07 3.79 -13.89
C VAL A 252 -2.99 3.59 -12.83
N GLY A 253 -2.69 4.62 -12.03
CA GLY A 253 -1.72 4.54 -10.93
C GLY A 253 -2.14 3.53 -9.86
N HIS A 254 -3.44 3.36 -9.63
CA HIS A 254 -3.97 2.34 -8.71
C HIS A 254 -3.78 0.90 -9.21
N ARG A 255 -3.54 0.69 -10.51
CA ARG A 255 -3.24 -0.64 -11.04
C ARG A 255 -1.82 -1.09 -10.76
N SER A 256 -0.94 -0.19 -10.32
CA SER A 256 0.47 -0.50 -10.11
C SER A 256 1.15 -1.03 -11.38
N LEU A 257 0.70 -0.61 -12.57
CA LEU A 257 1.19 -1.15 -13.84
C LEU A 257 2.45 -0.44 -14.32
N LEU A 258 3.44 -1.21 -14.69
CA LEU A 258 4.56 -0.78 -15.51
C LEU A 258 4.52 -1.58 -16.82
N ILE A 259 4.60 -0.89 -17.95
CA ILE A 259 4.43 -1.48 -19.29
C ILE A 259 5.70 -1.23 -20.09
N SER A 260 6.17 -2.25 -20.80
CA SER A 260 7.38 -2.18 -21.61
C SER A 260 7.19 -1.26 -22.82
N PRO A 261 8.26 -0.55 -23.23
CA PRO A 261 8.27 0.17 -24.50
C PRO A 261 7.82 -0.69 -25.69
N SER A 262 8.31 -1.94 -25.80
CA SER A 262 7.90 -2.86 -26.87
C SER A 262 6.40 -3.19 -26.84
N ARG A 263 5.78 -3.23 -25.66
CA ARG A 263 4.33 -3.41 -25.55
C ARG A 263 3.57 -2.14 -25.96
N LEU A 264 4.04 -0.95 -25.57
CA LEU A 264 3.40 0.30 -25.98
C LEU A 264 3.39 0.47 -27.50
N GLU A 265 4.50 0.17 -28.18
CA GLU A 265 4.58 0.20 -29.64
C GLU A 265 3.63 -0.79 -30.31
N LYS A 266 3.56 -2.02 -29.78
CA LYS A 266 2.64 -3.04 -30.29
C LYS A 266 1.17 -2.59 -30.25
N GLU A 267 0.82 -1.79 -29.24
CA GLU A 267 -0.53 -1.20 -29.09
C GLU A 267 -0.67 0.14 -29.84
N GLY A 268 0.37 0.57 -30.55
CA GLY A 268 0.44 1.83 -31.30
C GLY A 268 0.35 3.05 -30.40
N ILE A 269 0.84 2.98 -29.16
CA ILE A 269 0.82 4.08 -28.21
C ILE A 269 2.17 4.78 -28.30
N ASP A 270 2.18 6.01 -28.79
CA ASP A 270 3.37 6.87 -28.84
C ASP A 270 3.81 7.28 -27.43
N PHE A 271 5.12 7.24 -27.21
CA PHE A 271 5.79 7.67 -25.98
C PHE A 271 7.21 8.15 -26.31
N THR A 272 7.84 8.80 -25.34
CA THR A 272 9.26 9.13 -25.37
C THR A 272 9.97 8.48 -24.18
N ILE A 273 11.25 8.18 -24.36
CA ILE A 273 12.13 7.75 -23.27
C ILE A 273 13.07 8.90 -22.96
N LYS A 274 13.15 9.31 -21.70
CA LYS A 274 14.11 10.31 -21.23
C LYS A 274 15.11 9.69 -20.27
N VAL A 275 16.38 10.00 -20.48
CA VAL A 275 17.50 9.53 -19.65
C VAL A 275 17.92 10.68 -18.75
N ALA A 276 17.51 10.62 -17.48
CA ALA A 276 17.86 11.65 -16.51
C ALA A 276 19.03 11.19 -15.64
N GLY A 277 20.15 11.90 -15.72
CA GLY A 277 21.32 11.76 -14.85
C GLY A 277 21.44 12.92 -13.86
N PRO A 278 22.52 12.97 -13.07
CA PRO A 278 22.78 14.08 -12.16
C PRO A 278 22.69 15.43 -12.87
N GLY A 279 21.96 16.39 -12.30
CA GLY A 279 21.73 17.69 -12.94
C GLY A 279 20.63 17.71 -14.00
N THR A 280 19.88 16.63 -14.18
CA THR A 280 18.72 16.60 -15.08
C THR A 280 17.43 16.78 -14.27
N LEU A 281 16.65 17.81 -14.62
CA LEU A 281 15.30 18.02 -14.14
C LEU A 281 14.30 17.58 -15.21
N ILE A 282 13.41 16.66 -14.84
CA ILE A 282 12.29 16.24 -15.69
C ILE A 282 11.01 16.91 -15.17
N ALA A 283 10.34 17.66 -16.05
CA ALA A 283 9.06 18.31 -15.80
C ALA A 283 8.01 17.80 -16.82
N PRO A 284 7.24 16.76 -16.48
CA PRO A 284 6.15 16.27 -17.33
C PRO A 284 5.12 17.37 -17.59
N HIS A 285 4.44 17.30 -18.74
CA HIS A 285 3.29 18.16 -18.99
C HIS A 285 2.16 17.84 -18.01
N LEU A 286 1.30 18.84 -17.75
CA LEU A 286 0.10 18.63 -16.95
C LEU A 286 -0.76 17.50 -17.55
N CYS A 287 -1.21 16.57 -16.71
CA CYS A 287 -1.93 15.34 -17.11
C CYS A 287 -1.14 14.35 -17.98
N GLN A 288 0.20 14.43 -18.04
CA GLN A 288 1.01 13.49 -18.82
C GLN A 288 1.28 12.20 -18.04
N TYR A 289 0.83 11.07 -18.59
CA TYR A 289 1.16 9.76 -18.03
C TYR A 289 2.65 9.48 -18.13
N HIS A 290 3.23 9.03 -17.01
CA HIS A 290 4.62 8.67 -16.98
C HIS A 290 4.90 7.52 -16.01
N ALA A 291 5.97 6.79 -16.29
CA ALA A 291 6.53 5.76 -15.43
C ALA A 291 8.05 5.92 -15.37
N VAL A 292 8.66 5.33 -14.35
CA VAL A 292 10.09 5.50 -14.10
C VAL A 292 10.75 4.18 -13.72
N VAL A 293 11.95 3.93 -14.23
CA VAL A 293 12.80 2.81 -13.82
C VAL A 293 14.20 3.34 -13.54
N ASN A 294 14.75 3.04 -12.36
CA ASN A 294 16.13 3.40 -12.06
C ASN A 294 17.08 2.38 -12.71
N MET A 295 18.09 2.87 -13.42
CA MET A 295 19.16 2.04 -13.94
C MET A 295 20.25 1.92 -12.87
N GLY A 296 20.08 0.95 -11.98
CA GLY A 296 20.89 0.83 -10.76
C GLY A 296 20.43 1.80 -9.67
N PHE A 297 21.35 2.16 -8.78
CA PHE A 297 21.03 3.03 -7.64
C PHE A 297 20.90 4.49 -8.09
N CYS A 298 19.87 5.17 -7.59
CA CYS A 298 19.60 6.57 -7.91
C CYS A 298 19.20 7.34 -6.64
N ILE A 299 19.56 8.63 -6.60
CA ILE A 299 19.03 9.61 -5.64
C ILE A 299 18.38 10.72 -6.47
N ALA A 300 17.08 10.87 -6.34
CA ALA A 300 16.31 11.94 -6.97
C ALA A 300 15.25 12.45 -5.98
N PHE A 301 14.67 13.61 -6.26
CA PHE A 301 13.52 14.11 -5.51
C PHE A 301 12.60 14.90 -6.43
N SER A 302 11.34 15.02 -6.06
CA SER A 302 10.35 15.80 -6.79
C SER A 302 9.57 16.74 -5.90
N ILE A 303 9.03 17.79 -6.49
CA ILE A 303 8.03 18.67 -5.87
C ILE A 303 6.82 18.78 -6.79
N ASN A 304 5.62 18.87 -6.20
CA ASN A 304 4.42 19.25 -6.93
C ASN A 304 4.27 20.78 -6.93
N TYR A 305 3.75 21.34 -8.01
CA TYR A 305 3.54 22.78 -8.14
C TYR A 305 2.36 23.10 -9.07
N THR A 306 1.98 24.38 -9.12
CA THR A 306 1.09 24.95 -10.13
C THR A 306 1.77 26.10 -10.86
N LEU A 307 1.38 26.31 -12.11
CA LEU A 307 1.67 27.54 -12.85
C LEU A 307 0.44 28.47 -12.79
N PRO A 308 0.64 29.80 -12.92
CA PRO A 308 -0.47 30.73 -13.03
C PRO A 308 -1.47 30.32 -14.12
N GLY A 309 -2.74 30.14 -13.72
CA GLY A 309 -3.83 29.72 -14.60
C GLY A 309 -4.12 28.21 -14.58
N ASP A 310 -3.29 27.39 -13.95
CA ASP A 310 -3.65 26.01 -13.65
C ASP A 310 -4.84 25.98 -12.68
N ASN A 311 -5.66 24.93 -12.80
CA ASN A 311 -6.81 24.74 -11.93
C ASN A 311 -6.71 23.35 -11.31
N LEU A 312 -6.90 23.25 -9.99
CA LEU A 312 -6.76 22.00 -9.26
C LEU A 312 -8.02 21.13 -9.26
N VAL A 313 -9.20 21.73 -9.40
CA VAL A 313 -10.47 21.03 -9.24
C VAL A 313 -11.30 21.18 -10.52
N SER A 314 -11.80 20.04 -10.99
CA SER A 314 -12.74 19.94 -12.11
C SER A 314 -13.98 19.18 -11.69
N LYS A 315 -15.11 19.46 -12.36
CA LYS A 315 -16.35 18.69 -12.21
C LYS A 315 -16.21 17.25 -12.71
N GLU A 316 -15.21 16.95 -13.54
CA GLU A 316 -14.91 15.60 -14.02
C GLU A 316 -13.89 14.86 -13.14
N LEU A 317 -13.30 15.54 -12.15
CA LEU A 317 -12.40 14.89 -11.20
C LEU A 317 -13.18 13.85 -10.38
N ARG A 318 -12.64 12.64 -10.27
CA ARG A 318 -13.21 11.53 -9.51
C ARG A 318 -12.14 10.98 -8.59
N CYS A 319 -12.36 11.06 -7.28
CA CYS A 319 -11.38 10.67 -6.28
C CYS A 319 -11.87 9.47 -5.47
N CYS A 320 -11.00 8.50 -5.19
CA CYS A 320 -11.33 7.38 -4.31
C CYS A 320 -10.63 7.52 -2.96
N GLY A 321 -11.09 6.79 -1.94
CA GLY A 321 -10.51 6.83 -0.59
C GLY A 321 -9.06 6.33 -0.46
N ARG A 322 -8.39 5.97 -1.57
CA ARG A 322 -6.96 5.60 -1.60
C ARG A 322 -6.05 6.70 -2.14
N CYS A 323 -6.59 7.78 -2.71
CA CYS A 323 -5.77 8.90 -3.18
C CYS A 323 -5.25 9.72 -1.99
N GLY A 324 -4.02 10.23 -2.08
CA GLY A 324 -3.38 11.01 -0.99
C GLY A 324 -4.12 12.31 -0.68
N VAL A 325 -4.78 12.89 -1.68
CA VAL A 325 -5.52 14.17 -1.62
C VAL A 325 -7.01 14.01 -1.28
N ALA A 326 -7.40 12.93 -0.60
CA ALA A 326 -8.80 12.63 -0.29
C ALA A 326 -9.49 13.67 0.62
N LYS A 327 -8.74 14.39 1.46
CA LYS A 327 -9.26 15.47 2.32
C LYS A 327 -9.56 16.73 1.50
N PHE A 328 -8.59 17.18 0.71
CA PHE A 328 -8.74 18.31 -0.21
C PHE A 328 -9.93 18.10 -1.14
N THR A 329 -9.96 16.95 -1.83
CA THR A 329 -11.06 16.63 -2.76
C THR A 329 -12.43 16.58 -2.09
N HIS A 330 -12.52 16.14 -0.82
CA HIS A 330 -13.77 16.17 -0.07
C HIS A 330 -14.26 17.58 0.26
N ARG A 331 -13.35 18.50 0.62
CA ARG A 331 -13.70 19.90 0.90
C ARG A 331 -14.16 20.66 -0.34
N HIS A 332 -13.70 20.24 -1.52
CA HIS A 332 -14.04 20.85 -2.82
C HIS A 332 -15.14 20.10 -3.58
N ASP A 333 -15.99 19.34 -2.87
CA ASP A 333 -17.15 18.62 -3.43
C ASP A 333 -16.83 17.72 -4.65
N VAL A 334 -15.60 17.20 -4.71
CA VAL A 334 -15.19 16.27 -5.77
C VAL A 334 -15.92 14.94 -5.57
N SER A 335 -16.49 14.43 -6.65
CA SER A 335 -17.23 13.18 -6.66
C SER A 335 -16.37 12.01 -6.15
N ARG A 336 -16.84 11.37 -5.07
CA ARG A 336 -16.22 10.17 -4.51
C ARG A 336 -16.64 8.92 -5.26
N VAL A 337 -15.65 8.12 -5.66
CA VAL A 337 -15.86 6.81 -6.27
C VAL A 337 -15.38 5.68 -5.37
N PRO A 338 -15.94 4.46 -5.49
CA PRO A 338 -15.47 3.31 -4.74
C PRO A 338 -13.96 3.08 -4.92
N SER A 339 -13.28 2.75 -3.84
CA SER A 339 -11.88 2.31 -3.92
C SER A 339 -11.78 1.05 -4.78
N PRO A 340 -10.71 0.90 -5.59
CA PRO A 340 -10.58 -0.27 -6.44
C PRO A 340 -10.52 -1.53 -5.57
N GLY A 341 -11.34 -2.54 -5.91
CA GLY A 341 -11.28 -3.86 -5.26
C GLY A 341 -9.86 -4.42 -5.35
N LYS A 342 -9.38 -5.13 -4.30
CA LYS A 342 -8.15 -5.92 -4.41
C LYS A 342 -8.42 -7.06 -5.41
N SER A 343 -8.18 -6.84 -6.70
CA SER A 343 -8.15 -7.93 -7.67
C SER A 343 -6.73 -8.49 -7.69
N GLU A 344 -6.54 -9.62 -7.01
CA GLU A 344 -5.69 -10.66 -7.57
C GLU A 344 -6.49 -11.26 -8.73
N GLU A 345 -6.21 -10.90 -9.98
CA GLU A 345 -6.80 -11.62 -11.13
C GLU A 345 -6.01 -11.36 -12.42
N VAL A 346 -5.83 -12.45 -13.16
CA VAL A 346 -5.14 -12.61 -14.46
C VAL A 346 -5.95 -11.90 -15.58
N PRO A 347 -5.31 -11.37 -16.65
CA PRO A 347 -6.01 -10.73 -17.76
C PRO A 347 -7.07 -11.63 -18.40
N ARG A 348 -8.13 -11.02 -18.94
CA ARG A 348 -9.07 -11.69 -19.85
C ARG A 348 -8.34 -11.96 -21.17
N THR A 349 -7.86 -13.19 -21.38
CA THR A 349 -7.34 -13.62 -22.69
C THR A 349 -8.46 -13.67 -23.73
N VAL A 350 -8.42 -12.77 -24.71
CA VAL A 350 -9.26 -12.83 -25.91
C VAL A 350 -8.60 -13.80 -26.88
N PHE A 351 -9.13 -15.02 -27.00
CA PHE A 351 -8.65 -16.00 -27.99
C PHE A 351 -9.28 -15.73 -29.37
N SER A 352 -8.45 -15.68 -30.42
CA SER A 352 -8.86 -15.58 -31.81
C SER A 352 -9.69 -16.78 -32.28
N GLU A 353 -10.69 -16.54 -33.14
CA GLU A 353 -11.71 -17.49 -33.61
C GLU A 353 -11.19 -18.77 -34.29
N ALA A 354 -9.93 -18.79 -34.74
CA ALA A 354 -9.34 -19.95 -35.42
C ALA A 354 -9.23 -21.22 -34.54
N SER A 355 -9.16 -21.07 -33.21
CA SER A 355 -8.94 -22.19 -32.28
C SER A 355 -10.20 -22.97 -31.90
N ARG A 356 -11.40 -22.44 -32.17
CA ARG A 356 -12.68 -23.11 -31.82
C ARG A 356 -12.99 -24.35 -32.66
N ARG A 357 -12.46 -24.44 -33.89
CA ARG A 357 -12.77 -25.55 -34.80
C ARG A 357 -12.05 -26.85 -34.46
N LYS A 358 -10.91 -26.81 -33.75
CA LYS A 358 -10.17 -28.03 -33.35
C LYS A 358 -10.69 -28.69 -32.06
N ARG A 359 -11.51 -28.02 -31.26
CA ARG A 359 -11.97 -28.52 -29.95
C ARG A 359 -13.25 -29.36 -30.02
N LYS A 360 -14.10 -29.16 -31.02
CA LYS A 360 -15.33 -29.95 -31.21
C LYS A 360 -15.11 -31.40 -31.67
N ALA A 361 -13.90 -31.77 -32.11
CA ALA A 361 -13.59 -33.13 -32.54
C ALA A 361 -13.09 -34.04 -31.40
N ARG A 362 -12.97 -33.53 -30.16
CA ARG A 362 -12.32 -34.26 -29.05
C ARG A 362 -13.21 -34.44 -27.82
N GLU A 363 -14.47 -33.99 -27.86
CA GLU A 363 -15.42 -34.07 -26.74
C GLU A 363 -16.40 -35.27 -26.82
N SER A 364 -16.14 -36.23 -27.71
CA SER A 364 -16.82 -37.53 -27.70
C SER A 364 -15.83 -38.61 -27.25
N LEU A 365 -15.76 -38.86 -25.94
CA LEU A 365 -15.70 -40.18 -25.30
C LEU A 365 -15.28 -40.07 -23.81
N GLN A 366 -16.12 -40.66 -22.97
CA GLN A 366 -15.90 -41.22 -21.63
C GLN A 366 -15.86 -40.28 -20.39
N GLU A 367 -16.97 -40.39 -19.63
CA GLU A 367 -17.11 -40.10 -18.21
C GLU A 367 -16.21 -41.01 -17.36
N TYR A 368 -15.43 -40.43 -16.44
CA TYR A 368 -14.90 -41.09 -15.25
C TYR A 368 -14.82 -40.08 -14.09
N PRO A 369 -14.92 -40.54 -12.82
CA PRO A 369 -15.23 -39.70 -11.67
C PRO A 369 -14.04 -38.85 -11.21
N SER A 370 -14.31 -37.59 -10.87
CA SER A 370 -13.31 -36.62 -10.44
C SER A 370 -12.76 -36.95 -9.05
N LYS A 371 -11.46 -37.22 -8.96
CA LYS A 371 -10.73 -37.29 -7.68
C LYS A 371 -10.53 -35.90 -7.08
N THR A 372 -11.12 -35.72 -5.90
CA THR A 372 -10.83 -34.69 -4.89
C THR A 372 -9.43 -34.93 -4.32
N THR A 373 -8.42 -34.15 -4.72
CA THR A 373 -7.09 -34.24 -4.05
C THR A 373 -6.19 -33.00 -4.16
N ARG A 374 -6.52 -32.00 -5.01
CA ARG A 374 -5.66 -30.81 -5.17
C ARG A 374 -5.95 -29.63 -4.23
N GLY A 375 -7.13 -29.55 -3.63
CA GLY A 375 -7.53 -28.42 -2.75
C GLY A 375 -7.00 -28.50 -1.31
N SER A 376 -6.92 -29.69 -0.72
CA SER A 376 -6.49 -29.86 0.68
C SER A 376 -4.98 -29.62 0.88
N THR A 377 -4.15 -29.98 -0.12
CA THR A 377 -2.68 -29.77 -0.04
C THR A 377 -2.28 -28.30 -0.06
N SER A 378 -3.09 -27.42 -0.66
CA SER A 378 -2.88 -25.97 -0.72
C SER A 378 -3.14 -25.30 0.63
N ALA A 379 -4.31 -25.57 1.23
CA ALA A 379 -4.72 -24.99 2.50
C ALA A 379 -3.81 -25.44 3.66
N LYS A 380 -3.38 -26.71 3.64
CA LYS A 380 -2.45 -27.25 4.64
C LYS A 380 -1.07 -26.60 4.58
N ARG A 381 -0.50 -26.41 3.39
CA ARG A 381 0.79 -25.70 3.24
C ARG A 381 0.70 -24.25 3.69
N ARG A 382 -0.37 -23.55 3.27
CA ARG A 382 -0.64 -22.18 3.70
C ARG A 382 -0.79 -22.06 5.22
N TRP A 383 -1.46 -23.01 5.86
CA TRP A 383 -1.57 -23.06 7.31
C TRP A 383 -0.20 -23.27 7.97
N GLN A 384 0.61 -24.22 7.49
CA GLN A 384 1.93 -24.50 8.04
C GLN A 384 2.90 -23.31 7.93
N GLU A 385 2.92 -22.63 6.77
CA GLU A 385 3.73 -21.43 6.55
C GLU A 385 3.31 -20.29 7.49
N LEU A 386 2.00 -20.14 7.70
CA LEU A 386 1.43 -19.09 8.55
C LEU A 386 1.63 -19.38 10.04
N GLU A 387 1.45 -20.63 10.46
CA GLU A 387 1.74 -21.11 11.82
C GLU A 387 3.21 -20.87 12.18
N GLN A 388 4.14 -21.16 11.26
CA GLN A 388 5.57 -20.88 11.45
C GLN A 388 5.85 -19.38 11.52
N SER A 389 5.23 -18.57 10.65
CA SER A 389 5.39 -17.11 10.69
C SER A 389 4.91 -16.52 12.00
N ILE A 390 3.74 -16.97 12.50
CA ILE A 390 3.18 -16.48 13.76
C ILE A 390 4.05 -16.91 14.93
N LYS A 391 4.49 -18.17 14.99
CA LYS A 391 5.39 -18.65 16.07
C LYS A 391 6.75 -17.96 16.07
N MET A 392 7.24 -17.51 14.92
CA MET A 392 8.48 -16.71 14.85
C MET A 392 8.28 -15.27 15.31
N GLU A 393 7.14 -14.65 14.99
CA GLU A 393 6.84 -13.25 15.34
C GLU A 393 6.30 -13.10 16.76
N ASP A 394 5.58 -14.11 17.25
CA ASP A 394 4.88 -14.14 18.54
C ASP A 394 4.91 -15.57 19.10
N PRO A 395 6.03 -15.98 19.72
CA PRO A 395 6.20 -17.34 20.27
C PRO A 395 5.15 -17.72 21.31
N GLU A 396 4.59 -16.72 21.99
CA GLU A 396 3.57 -16.87 23.04
C GLU A 396 2.14 -16.82 22.48
N CYS A 397 1.96 -16.60 21.16
CA CYS A 397 0.64 -16.61 20.54
C CYS A 397 0.02 -18.00 20.64
N PHE A 398 -1.13 -18.09 21.30
CA PHE A 398 -1.88 -19.35 21.39
C PHE A 398 -2.48 -19.70 20.02
N LEU A 399 -1.98 -20.78 19.40
CA LEU A 399 -2.48 -21.31 18.14
C LEU A 399 -3.22 -22.64 18.35
N PRO A 400 -4.50 -22.74 17.94
CA PRO A 400 -5.23 -24.01 18.02
C PRO A 400 -4.67 -25.08 17.06
N THR A 401 -4.48 -26.30 17.56
CA THR A 401 -3.93 -27.43 16.76
C THR A 401 -5.00 -28.06 15.85
N ILE A 402 -4.77 -28.08 14.53
CA ILE A 402 -5.65 -28.75 13.54
C ILE A 402 -4.83 -29.51 12.48
N SER A 403 -5.15 -30.78 12.25
CA SER A 403 -4.36 -31.70 11.41
C SER A 403 -4.57 -31.56 9.89
N ASP A 404 -5.73 -31.07 9.44
CA ASP A 404 -6.05 -30.84 8.01
C ASP A 404 -7.14 -29.76 7.80
N PRO A 405 -6.79 -28.47 7.86
CA PRO A 405 -7.78 -27.40 7.75
C PRO A 405 -8.15 -27.08 6.28
N SER A 406 -9.44 -26.88 6.02
CA SER A 406 -9.96 -26.22 4.81
C SER A 406 -9.64 -24.72 4.80
N GLU A 407 -9.66 -24.06 3.64
CA GLU A 407 -9.47 -22.60 3.52
C GLU A 407 -10.41 -21.78 4.43
N SER A 408 -11.67 -22.22 4.58
CA SER A 408 -12.63 -21.60 5.49
C SER A 408 -12.24 -21.75 6.96
N GLN A 409 -11.61 -22.87 7.33
CA GLN A 409 -11.10 -23.08 8.69
C GLN A 409 -9.86 -22.24 8.93
N VAL A 410 -8.92 -22.15 7.97
CA VAL A 410 -7.74 -21.27 8.06
C VAL A 410 -8.15 -19.82 8.33
N ALA A 411 -9.17 -19.32 7.63
CA ALA A 411 -9.68 -17.96 7.85
C ALA A 411 -10.29 -17.72 9.24
N VAL A 412 -10.88 -18.74 9.86
CA VAL A 412 -11.45 -18.69 11.22
C VAL A 412 -10.35 -18.79 12.27
N ILE A 413 -9.34 -19.64 12.04
CA ILE A 413 -8.19 -19.77 12.94
C ILE A 413 -7.40 -18.46 13.00
N MET A 414 -7.20 -17.80 11.87
CA MET A 414 -6.55 -16.48 11.85
C MET A 414 -7.28 -15.45 12.71
N LYS A 415 -8.61 -15.53 12.75
CA LYS A 415 -9.43 -14.66 13.61
C LYS A 415 -9.23 -14.96 15.07
N ALA A 416 -9.21 -16.23 15.44
CA ALA A 416 -8.88 -16.63 16.81
C ALA A 416 -7.46 -16.18 17.18
N ALA A 417 -6.45 -16.48 16.37
CA ALA A 417 -5.07 -16.10 16.60
C ALA A 417 -4.91 -14.57 16.76
N SER A 418 -5.61 -13.76 15.96
CA SER A 418 -5.55 -12.29 16.10
C SER A 418 -5.98 -11.78 17.47
N ILE A 419 -6.95 -12.45 18.10
CA ILE A 419 -7.46 -12.11 19.43
C ILE A 419 -6.51 -12.61 20.53
N LEU A 420 -5.87 -13.75 20.30
CA LEU A 420 -4.99 -14.43 21.26
C LEU A 420 -3.51 -14.06 21.12
N SER A 421 -3.22 -13.04 20.32
CA SER A 421 -1.85 -12.58 20.07
C SER A 421 -1.33 -11.67 21.18
N SER A 422 -0.02 -11.65 21.37
CA SER A 422 0.67 -10.68 22.23
C SER A 422 0.42 -9.24 21.79
N GLN A 423 0.17 -9.01 20.50
CA GLN A 423 -0.24 -7.69 19.98
C GLN A 423 -1.60 -7.26 20.52
N ALA A 424 -2.56 -8.18 20.64
CA ALA A 424 -3.86 -7.90 21.24
C ALA A 424 -3.73 -7.56 22.74
N VAL A 425 -2.87 -8.29 23.46
CA VAL A 425 -2.56 -7.99 24.87
C VAL A 425 -1.86 -6.63 25.01
N MET A 426 -0.90 -6.32 24.14
CA MET A 426 -0.22 -5.03 24.13
C MET A 426 -1.17 -3.87 23.83
N GLN A 427 -2.08 -4.05 22.87
CA GLN A 427 -3.15 -3.09 22.60
C GLN A 427 -3.99 -2.87 23.86
N PHE A 428 -4.42 -3.95 24.52
CA PHE A 428 -5.20 -3.86 25.74
C PHE A 428 -4.48 -3.06 26.83
N LYS A 429 -3.19 -3.34 27.08
CA LYS A 429 -2.38 -2.54 28.01
C LYS A 429 -2.33 -1.05 27.62
N ASN A 430 -2.22 -0.75 26.33
CA ASN A 430 -2.24 0.63 25.84
C ASN A 430 -3.61 1.31 26.04
N LEU A 431 -4.72 0.58 25.86
CA LEU A 431 -6.06 1.10 26.15
C LEU A 431 -6.21 1.46 27.63
N VAL A 432 -5.74 0.60 28.53
CA VAL A 432 -5.71 0.87 29.98
C VAL A 432 -4.86 2.11 30.27
N ARG A 433 -3.64 2.18 29.72
CA ARG A 433 -2.74 3.33 29.90
C ARG A 433 -3.35 4.65 29.41
N GLU A 434 -3.89 4.68 28.19
CA GLU A 434 -4.56 5.86 27.63
C GLU A 434 -5.74 6.31 28.50
N TRP A 435 -6.51 5.37 29.07
CA TRP A 435 -7.61 5.69 29.97
C TRP A 435 -7.12 6.31 31.29
N ARG A 436 -6.05 5.76 31.88
CA ARG A 436 -5.47 6.24 33.15
C ARG A 436 -4.86 7.64 33.06
N HIS A 437 -4.26 7.99 31.93
CA HIS A 437 -3.58 9.29 31.74
C HIS A 437 -4.49 10.40 31.20
N ARG A 438 -5.79 10.14 31.03
CA ARG A 438 -6.72 11.13 30.49
C ARG A 438 -7.01 12.21 31.54
N GLU A 439 -6.74 13.47 31.21
CA GLU A 439 -6.96 14.63 32.10
C GLU A 439 -8.44 14.87 32.46
N SER A 440 -9.36 14.37 31.65
CA SER A 440 -10.80 14.43 31.89
C SER A 440 -11.44 13.04 31.78
N HIS A 441 -11.87 12.47 32.90
CA HIS A 441 -12.77 11.32 32.87
C HIS A 441 -14.18 11.82 32.53
N ILE A 442 -14.69 11.47 31.35
CA ILE A 442 -16.11 11.63 31.06
C ILE A 442 -16.83 10.55 31.87
N VAL A 443 -17.06 10.80 33.15
CA VAL A 443 -17.97 9.99 33.97
C VAL A 443 -19.37 10.41 33.55
N MET A 444 -20.09 9.50 32.89
CA MET A 444 -21.49 9.72 32.55
C MET A 444 -22.28 9.75 33.85
N ALA A 445 -23.19 10.70 33.99
CA ALA A 445 -24.06 10.79 35.15
C ALA A 445 -24.84 9.47 35.31
N ASP A 446 -24.76 8.87 36.50
CA ASP A 446 -25.68 7.82 36.95
C ASP A 446 -27.10 8.39 36.94
N GLY A 447 -27.80 8.19 35.83
CA GLY A 447 -29.15 8.68 35.62
C GLY A 447 -29.93 7.65 34.84
N ALA A 448 -31.07 7.25 35.41
CA ALA A 448 -32.07 6.33 34.87
C ALA A 448 -32.68 6.81 33.53
N GLY A 449 -31.86 6.89 32.48
CA GLY A 449 -32.23 7.27 31.12
C GLY A 449 -32.18 6.07 30.18
N ASP A 450 -32.85 6.20 29.03
CA ASP A 450 -32.88 5.20 27.97
C ASP A 450 -31.46 4.80 27.55
N ALA A 451 -31.06 3.56 27.85
CA ALA A 451 -29.74 3.02 27.53
C ALA A 451 -29.39 3.20 26.05
N LEU A 452 -30.39 3.17 25.18
CA LEU A 452 -30.23 3.37 23.74
C LEU A 452 -29.76 4.81 23.44
N LEU A 453 -30.37 5.82 24.05
CA LEU A 453 -29.96 7.22 23.90
C LEU A 453 -28.59 7.48 24.51
N GLN A 454 -28.23 6.80 25.60
CA GLN A 454 -26.90 6.91 26.20
C GLN A 454 -25.80 6.39 25.26
N TYR A 455 -26.00 5.20 24.64
CA TYR A 455 -25.05 4.67 23.66
C TYR A 455 -24.99 5.50 22.38
N GLY A 456 -26.13 6.02 21.91
CA GLY A 456 -26.16 6.93 20.77
C GLY A 456 -25.39 8.23 21.00
N ARG A 457 -25.49 8.82 22.21
CA ARG A 457 -24.67 9.99 22.58
C ARG A 457 -23.18 9.67 22.62
N ARG A 458 -22.80 8.48 23.11
CA ARG A 458 -21.40 8.01 23.11
C ARG A 458 -20.82 7.87 21.69
N LEU A 459 -21.62 7.44 20.71
CA LEU A 459 -21.17 7.40 19.31
C LEU A 459 -20.76 8.78 18.79
N LYS A 460 -21.49 9.84 19.18
CA LYS A 460 -21.22 11.22 18.75
C LYS A 460 -19.96 11.80 19.41
N THR A 461 -19.66 11.40 20.64
CA THR A 461 -18.49 11.90 21.38
C THR A 461 -17.22 11.07 21.13
N ALA A 462 -17.34 9.81 20.71
CA ALA A 462 -16.22 8.92 20.41
C ALA A 462 -15.59 9.23 19.03
N VAL A 463 -15.24 10.49 18.78
CA VAL A 463 -14.58 10.97 17.56
C VAL A 463 -13.15 11.35 17.91
N GLY A 464 -12.19 10.53 17.49
CA GLY A 464 -10.77 10.75 17.75
C GLY A 464 -9.89 9.75 17.00
N GLN A 465 -8.60 10.06 16.87
CA GLN A 465 -7.63 9.19 16.21
C GLN A 465 -6.95 8.20 17.17
N SER A 466 -7.12 8.34 18.49
CA SER A 466 -6.50 7.47 19.50
C SER A 466 -7.07 6.06 19.52
N LEU A 467 -6.31 5.11 20.09
CA LEU A 467 -6.76 3.72 20.24
C LEU A 467 -7.97 3.65 21.16
N LEU A 468 -7.98 4.41 22.26
CA LEU A 468 -9.10 4.49 23.18
C LEU A 468 -10.38 5.01 22.51
N ALA A 469 -10.29 6.08 21.70
CA ALA A 469 -11.46 6.60 20.98
C ALA A 469 -12.02 5.58 19.97
N LYS A 470 -11.15 4.84 19.27
CA LYS A 470 -11.54 3.74 18.39
C LYS A 470 -12.24 2.61 19.17
N PHE A 471 -11.76 2.29 20.37
CA PHE A 471 -12.38 1.29 21.25
C PHE A 471 -13.75 1.75 21.75
N GLU A 472 -13.85 2.96 22.30
CA GLU A 472 -15.10 3.55 22.79
C GLU A 472 -16.18 3.56 21.70
N LEU A 473 -15.81 3.94 20.47
CA LEU A 473 -16.69 3.88 19.31
C LEU A 473 -17.16 2.45 19.01
N ARG A 474 -16.24 1.48 19.03
CA ARG A 474 -16.54 0.06 18.77
C ARG A 474 -17.47 -0.52 19.84
N TYR A 475 -17.21 -0.25 21.10
CA TYR A 475 -18.02 -0.70 22.22
C TYR A 475 -19.42 -0.07 22.16
N ALA A 476 -19.52 1.24 21.91
CA ALA A 476 -20.80 1.92 21.73
C ALA A 476 -21.62 1.34 20.56
N GLN A 477 -20.98 0.97 19.43
CA GLN A 477 -21.64 0.27 18.33
C GLN A 477 -22.22 -1.08 18.76
N ALA A 478 -21.44 -1.89 19.47
CA ALA A 478 -21.85 -3.22 19.95
C ALA A 478 -23.06 -3.12 20.90
N CYS A 479 -22.99 -2.22 21.89
CA CYS A 479 -24.06 -1.97 22.84
C CYS A 479 -25.33 -1.40 22.18
N LEU A 480 -25.19 -0.43 21.27
CA LEU A 480 -26.35 0.13 20.56
C LEU A 480 -27.05 -0.93 19.71
N ALA A 481 -26.29 -1.76 19.00
CA ALA A 481 -26.84 -2.86 18.22
C ALA A 481 -27.59 -3.87 19.10
N ARG A 482 -27.03 -4.24 20.27
CA ARG A 482 -27.74 -5.11 21.24
C ARG A 482 -28.98 -4.46 21.81
N ALA A 483 -28.94 -3.18 22.16
CA ALA A 483 -30.11 -2.47 22.68
C ALA A 483 -31.24 -2.47 21.63
N VAL A 484 -30.92 -2.16 20.36
CA VAL A 484 -31.89 -2.19 19.26
C VAL A 484 -32.38 -3.60 18.94
N ASP A 485 -31.50 -4.61 19.01
CA ASP A 485 -31.84 -6.00 18.71
C ASP A 485 -32.58 -6.70 19.87
N GLY A 486 -32.33 -6.30 21.12
CA GLY A 486 -33.00 -6.77 22.34
C GLY A 486 -34.41 -6.21 22.48
N TYR A 487 -34.62 -4.95 22.08
CA TYR A 487 -35.96 -4.36 21.94
C TYR A 487 -36.89 -5.19 21.01
N LYS A 488 -36.32 -6.05 20.14
CA LYS A 488 -37.05 -6.97 19.25
C LYS A 488 -37.54 -8.25 19.94
N LYS A 489 -36.87 -8.71 21.00
CA LYS A 489 -37.18 -9.99 21.67
C LYS A 489 -38.28 -9.87 22.72
N ASP A 490 -38.39 -8.73 23.40
CA ASP A 490 -39.34 -8.56 24.52
C ASP A 490 -40.77 -8.16 24.09
N ARG A 491 -41.03 -7.93 22.79
CA ARG A 491 -42.33 -7.41 22.31
C ARG A 491 -43.00 -8.21 21.19
N ASP A 492 -42.46 -9.34 20.73
CA ASP A 492 -43.01 -10.10 19.58
C ASP A 492 -43.33 -9.20 18.36
N GLN A 493 -42.54 -8.15 18.13
CA GLN A 493 -42.74 -7.23 17.01
C GLN A 493 -41.74 -7.50 15.89
N LEU A 494 -42.24 -7.36 14.65
CA LEU A 494 -41.45 -7.33 13.43
C LEU A 494 -40.27 -6.35 13.57
N PRO A 495 -39.16 -6.57 12.86
CA PRO A 495 -37.98 -5.71 12.95
C PRO A 495 -38.37 -4.23 12.81
N PRO A 496 -37.73 -3.31 13.55
CA PRO A 496 -37.98 -1.88 13.42
C PRO A 496 -37.88 -1.52 11.94
N GLY A 497 -39.01 -1.09 11.36
CA GLY A 497 -39.07 -0.68 9.98
C GLY A 497 -38.10 0.47 9.73
N LYS A 498 -37.86 0.82 8.47
CA LYS A 498 -37.08 2.01 8.10
C LYS A 498 -37.50 3.25 8.90
N GLU A 499 -38.79 3.38 9.21
CA GLU A 499 -39.39 4.47 9.98
C GLU A 499 -38.92 4.52 11.45
N SER A 500 -38.79 3.37 12.13
CA SER A 500 -38.34 3.32 13.53
C SER A 500 -36.84 3.65 13.65
N ILE A 501 -36.03 3.22 12.68
CA ILE A 501 -34.60 3.59 12.62
C ILE A 501 -34.44 5.07 12.28
N GLN A 502 -35.28 5.63 11.41
CA GLN A 502 -35.28 7.07 11.10
C GLN A 502 -35.72 7.92 12.30
N LEU A 503 -36.71 7.47 13.07
CA LEU A 503 -37.13 8.15 14.30
C LEU A 503 -35.99 8.16 15.32
N LEU A 504 -35.32 7.03 15.48
CA LEU A 504 -34.16 6.92 16.37
C LEU A 504 -32.98 7.79 15.88
N ALA A 505 -32.69 7.78 14.59
CA ALA A 505 -31.67 8.64 13.99
C ALA A 505 -31.96 10.12 14.26
N LYS A 506 -33.22 10.52 14.14
CA LYS A 506 -33.68 11.88 14.46
C LYS A 506 -33.51 12.22 15.94
N GLN A 507 -33.83 11.29 16.85
CA GLN A 507 -33.63 11.48 18.30
C GLN A 507 -32.15 11.58 18.70
N LEU A 508 -31.27 10.91 17.93
CA LEU A 508 -29.83 10.95 18.12
C LEU A 508 -29.13 12.07 17.35
N GLU A 509 -29.88 12.87 16.57
CA GLU A 509 -29.34 13.89 15.65
C GLU A 509 -28.28 13.31 14.68
N MET A 510 -28.51 12.08 14.20
CA MET A 510 -27.63 11.38 13.26
C MET A 510 -28.33 11.13 11.93
N ASP A 511 -27.56 11.00 10.84
CA ASP A 511 -28.11 10.53 9.57
C ASP A 511 -28.59 9.07 9.68
N GLY A 512 -29.71 8.75 9.01
CA GLY A 512 -30.29 7.40 9.06
C GLY A 512 -29.41 6.32 8.44
N ASN A 513 -28.64 6.64 7.39
CA ASN A 513 -27.68 5.70 6.80
C ASN A 513 -26.44 5.56 7.68
N GLU A 514 -26.01 6.65 8.31
CA GLU A 514 -24.95 6.64 9.32
C GLU A 514 -25.31 5.73 10.50
N LEU A 515 -26.50 5.88 11.09
CA LEU A 515 -26.98 5.01 12.16
C LEU A 515 -27.05 3.54 11.72
N ASN A 516 -27.58 3.27 10.52
CA ASN A 516 -27.62 1.91 9.99
C ASN A 516 -26.24 1.27 9.88
N ARG A 517 -25.25 2.02 9.39
CA ARG A 517 -23.86 1.56 9.32
C ARG A 517 -23.29 1.25 10.70
N HIS A 518 -23.55 2.08 11.70
CA HIS A 518 -23.14 1.80 13.09
C HIS A 518 -23.81 0.55 13.66
N LEU A 519 -25.09 0.31 13.36
CA LEU A 519 -25.81 -0.90 13.77
C LEU A 519 -25.26 -2.15 13.08
N GLU A 520 -24.99 -2.10 11.78
CA GLU A 520 -24.34 -3.20 11.05
C GLU A 520 -22.97 -3.53 11.65
N ASP A 521 -22.19 -2.50 11.95
CA ASP A 521 -20.86 -2.66 12.53
C ASP A 521 -20.94 -3.24 13.95
N GLY A 522 -21.88 -2.77 14.77
CA GLY A 522 -22.15 -3.33 16.09
C GLY A 522 -22.54 -4.81 16.07
N ARG A 523 -23.39 -5.21 15.11
CA ARG A 523 -23.79 -6.62 14.94
C ARG A 523 -22.62 -7.53 14.59
N ILE A 524 -21.64 -7.05 13.83
CA ILE A 524 -20.40 -7.80 13.56
C ILE A 524 -19.65 -8.04 14.87
N TRP A 525 -19.50 -7.01 15.71
CA TRP A 525 -18.80 -7.13 17.00
C TRP A 525 -19.51 -8.10 17.95
N ASN A 526 -20.84 -8.00 18.06
CA ASN A 526 -21.66 -8.93 18.83
C ASN A 526 -21.54 -10.37 18.33
N SER A 527 -21.36 -10.57 17.01
CA SER A 527 -21.18 -11.90 16.43
C SER A 527 -19.83 -12.55 16.75
N ILE A 528 -18.82 -11.75 17.14
CA ILE A 528 -17.48 -12.21 17.54
C ILE A 528 -17.44 -12.49 19.04
N CYS A 529 -18.02 -11.57 19.80
CA CYS A 529 -17.99 -11.54 21.27
C CYS A 529 -18.95 -12.57 21.90
N GLY A 530 -20.06 -12.87 21.21
CA GLY A 530 -21.15 -13.68 21.74
C GLY A 530 -22.25 -12.81 22.35
N PRO A 531 -23.39 -13.40 22.73
CA PRO A 531 -24.59 -12.64 23.11
C PRO A 531 -24.45 -11.84 24.41
N GLU A 532 -23.51 -12.19 25.31
CA GLU A 532 -23.44 -11.66 26.68
C GLU A 532 -22.03 -11.27 27.16
N ASP A 533 -21.01 -11.28 26.29
CA ASP A 533 -19.61 -11.09 26.72
C ASP A 533 -18.87 -10.08 25.85
N ASP A 534 -18.71 -8.85 26.32
CA ASP A 534 -17.91 -7.83 25.64
C ASP A 534 -16.42 -7.86 25.99
N GLY A 535 -15.99 -8.71 26.92
CA GLY A 535 -14.64 -8.73 27.44
C GLY A 535 -13.60 -8.94 26.34
N ILE A 536 -13.92 -9.78 25.36
CA ILE A 536 -12.99 -10.04 24.25
C ILE A 536 -12.87 -8.87 23.26
N LEU A 537 -13.79 -7.89 23.29
CA LEU A 537 -13.82 -6.78 22.34
C LEU A 537 -12.56 -5.91 22.40
N SER A 538 -11.98 -5.77 23.59
CA SER A 538 -10.75 -5.02 23.86
C SER A 538 -9.51 -5.65 23.22
N PHE A 539 -9.57 -6.96 22.94
CA PHE A 539 -8.50 -7.76 22.33
C PHE A 539 -8.67 -7.92 20.81
N VAL A 540 -9.81 -7.50 20.25
CA VAL A 540 -9.92 -7.37 18.78
C VAL A 540 -9.07 -6.17 18.34
N LEU A 541 -8.09 -6.38 17.46
CA LEU A 541 -7.17 -5.31 17.03
C LEU A 541 -7.92 -4.10 16.41
N LEU A 542 -7.54 -2.89 16.83
CA LEU A 542 -8.17 -1.60 16.52
C LEU A 542 -7.46 -0.83 15.42
N ASP A 543 -6.15 -1.05 15.24
CA ASP A 543 -5.33 -0.33 14.28
C ASP A 543 -4.77 -1.22 13.18
N SER A 544 -4.66 -0.66 11.97
CA SER A 544 -4.41 -1.40 10.74
C SER A 544 -2.97 -1.34 10.25
N LYS A 545 -1.98 -1.26 11.15
CA LYS A 545 -0.58 -1.47 10.76
C LYS A 545 -0.51 -2.84 10.10
N LYS A 546 -0.17 -2.89 8.80
CA LYS A 546 -0.42 -4.05 7.92
C LYS A 546 0.54 -5.23 8.16
N GLU A 547 0.94 -5.47 9.39
CA GLU A 547 1.87 -6.54 9.77
C GLU A 547 1.21 -7.48 10.79
N GLY A 548 1.53 -8.78 10.69
CA GLY A 548 1.05 -9.81 11.62
C GLY A 548 -0.42 -10.24 11.43
N LEU A 549 -1.07 -10.56 12.56
CA LEU A 549 -2.40 -11.16 12.66
C LEU A 549 -3.56 -10.16 12.47
N PHE A 550 -3.31 -8.95 11.94
CA PHE A 550 -4.36 -7.95 11.80
C PHE A 550 -5.47 -8.36 10.83
N ILE A 551 -6.71 -8.25 11.28
CA ILE A 551 -7.90 -8.54 10.47
C ILE A 551 -8.71 -7.28 10.26
N THR A 552 -8.77 -6.86 8.99
CA THR A 552 -9.60 -5.72 8.58
C THR A 552 -11.06 -5.94 8.96
N LYS A 553 -11.81 -4.85 9.16
CA LYS A 553 -13.26 -4.88 9.38
C LYS A 553 -14.03 -5.70 8.32
N LYS A 554 -13.62 -5.58 7.04
CA LYS A 554 -14.17 -6.41 5.95
C LYS A 554 -13.83 -7.89 6.12
N GLY A 555 -12.64 -8.20 6.64
CA GLY A 555 -12.25 -9.55 7.01
C GLY A 555 -13.12 -10.14 8.13
N TRP A 556 -13.58 -9.34 9.08
CA TRP A 556 -14.55 -9.80 10.09
C TRP A 556 -15.96 -10.03 9.51
N ARG A 557 -16.37 -9.27 8.50
CA ARG A 557 -17.65 -9.46 7.78
C ARG A 557 -17.77 -10.82 7.06
N THR A 558 -16.65 -11.50 6.81
CA THR A 558 -16.68 -12.84 6.19
C THR A 558 -17.11 -13.94 7.17
N LEU A 559 -17.31 -13.64 8.45
CA LEU A 559 -17.96 -14.54 9.44
C LEU A 559 -19.50 -14.55 9.27
N SER A 560 -19.97 -14.74 8.03
CA SER A 560 -21.40 -14.61 7.72
C SER A 560 -22.19 -15.88 8.05
N SER A 561 -21.55 -17.06 8.00
CA SER A 561 -22.22 -18.33 8.29
C SER A 561 -22.24 -18.66 9.78
N GLN A 562 -23.33 -19.29 10.23
CA GLN A 562 -23.44 -19.76 11.61
C GLN A 562 -22.32 -20.75 11.97
N GLN A 563 -21.94 -21.61 11.03
CA GLN A 563 -20.87 -22.59 11.20
C GLN A 563 -19.51 -21.94 11.50
N GLN A 564 -19.16 -20.85 10.81
CA GLN A 564 -17.91 -20.12 11.07
C GLN A 564 -17.90 -19.42 12.42
N ARG A 565 -19.05 -18.89 12.86
CA ARG A 565 -19.20 -18.27 14.18
C ARG A 565 -19.08 -19.31 15.30
N THR A 566 -19.74 -20.46 15.15
CA THR A 566 -19.60 -21.58 16.10
C THR A 566 -18.16 -22.09 16.14
N ALA A 567 -17.49 -22.21 14.99
CA ALA A 567 -16.08 -22.60 14.93
C ALA A 567 -15.18 -21.59 15.65
N LEU A 568 -15.36 -20.28 15.42
CA LEU A 568 -14.59 -19.25 16.12
C LEU A 568 -14.82 -19.32 17.64
N SER A 569 -16.08 -19.45 18.06
CA SER A 569 -16.44 -19.57 19.48
C SER A 569 -15.76 -20.78 20.12
N GLY A 570 -15.70 -21.92 19.43
CA GLY A 570 -15.01 -23.11 19.93
C GLY A 570 -13.50 -22.94 20.03
N LEU A 571 -12.86 -22.18 19.12
CA LEU A 571 -11.43 -21.88 19.21
C LEU A 571 -11.09 -20.92 20.37
N LEU A 572 -12.04 -20.07 20.75
CA LEU A 572 -11.94 -19.11 21.84
C LEU A 572 -12.42 -19.69 23.19
N ASP A 573 -12.82 -20.96 23.25
CA ASP A 573 -13.25 -21.63 24.48
C ASP A 573 -12.06 -22.35 25.14
N ASN A 574 -11.17 -21.56 25.76
CA ASN A 574 -10.01 -22.06 26.47
C ASN A 574 -9.70 -21.18 27.69
N GLU A 575 -8.93 -21.70 28.66
CA GLU A 575 -8.62 -21.01 29.92
C GLU A 575 -7.91 -19.67 29.70
N HIS A 576 -7.02 -19.58 28.71
CA HIS A 576 -6.34 -18.33 28.38
C HIS A 576 -7.35 -17.24 27.96
N THR A 577 -8.29 -17.59 27.09
CA THR A 577 -9.32 -16.66 26.62
C THR A 577 -10.29 -16.28 27.74
N LYS A 578 -10.56 -17.17 28.70
CA LYS A 578 -11.35 -16.83 29.90
C LYS A 578 -10.67 -15.74 30.73
N SER A 579 -9.35 -15.81 30.90
CA SER A 579 -8.57 -14.74 31.55
C SER A 579 -8.68 -13.41 30.80
N LEU A 580 -8.51 -13.42 29.47
CA LEU A 580 -8.65 -12.21 28.65
C LEU A 580 -10.06 -11.61 28.76
N ARG A 581 -11.11 -12.44 28.75
CA ARG A 581 -12.49 -11.98 28.93
C ARG A 581 -12.68 -11.27 30.28
N GLN A 582 -12.15 -11.84 31.37
CA GLN A 582 -12.20 -11.22 32.69
C GLN A 582 -11.50 -9.86 32.72
N ASP A 583 -10.30 -9.77 32.15
CA ASP A 583 -9.55 -8.51 32.07
C ASP A 583 -10.29 -7.45 31.24
N GLY A 584 -10.86 -7.87 30.10
CA GLY A 584 -11.63 -6.98 29.24
C GLY A 584 -12.92 -6.47 29.89
N VAL A 585 -13.64 -7.33 30.62
CA VAL A 585 -14.82 -6.94 31.41
C VAL A 585 -14.40 -5.94 32.50
N ALA A 586 -13.33 -6.21 33.24
CA ALA A 586 -12.83 -5.29 34.25
C ALA A 586 -12.47 -3.91 33.67
N PHE A 587 -11.89 -3.87 32.46
CA PHE A 587 -11.61 -2.61 31.76
C PHE A 587 -12.88 -1.87 31.35
N ILE A 588 -13.89 -2.59 30.85
CA ILE A 588 -15.19 -2.01 30.53
C ILE A 588 -15.83 -1.43 31.79
N ASP A 589 -15.78 -2.13 32.92
CA ASP A 589 -16.30 -1.64 34.21
C ASP A 589 -15.55 -0.40 34.72
N ILE A 590 -14.23 -0.29 34.48
CA ILE A 590 -13.46 0.92 34.74
C ILE A 590 -14.01 2.09 33.91
N ILE A 591 -14.31 1.88 32.63
CA ILE A 591 -14.82 2.91 31.71
C ILE A 591 -16.27 3.30 32.03
N MET A 592 -17.11 2.32 32.34
CA MET A 592 -18.55 2.50 32.50
C MET A 592 -18.92 2.98 33.90
N SER A 593 -18.32 2.37 34.91
CA SER A 593 -18.76 2.47 36.31
C SER A 593 -17.70 3.13 37.19
N GLY A 594 -16.55 3.53 36.63
CA GLY A 594 -15.46 4.13 37.39
C GLY A 594 -14.79 3.17 38.37
N SER A 595 -14.87 1.85 38.11
CA SER A 595 -14.24 0.83 38.97
C SER A 595 -12.76 1.13 39.23
N LYS A 596 -12.29 0.83 40.46
CA LYS A 596 -10.89 1.01 40.88
C LYS A 596 -10.05 -0.25 40.65
N HIS A 597 -10.48 -1.16 39.77
CA HIS A 597 -9.72 -2.36 39.45
C HIS A 597 -8.29 -1.99 39.01
N VAL A 598 -7.28 -2.73 39.49
CA VAL A 598 -5.87 -2.56 39.12
C VAL A 598 -5.37 -3.89 38.61
N PHE A 599 -4.88 -3.88 37.37
CA PHE A 599 -4.42 -5.09 36.73
C PHE A 599 -3.06 -5.54 37.26
N LYS A 600 -2.76 -6.83 37.14
CA LYS A 600 -1.55 -7.43 37.71
C LYS A 600 -0.26 -6.76 37.21
N TRP A 601 -0.15 -6.51 35.90
CA TRP A 601 1.04 -5.88 35.31
C TRP A 601 1.23 -4.42 35.75
N GLU A 602 0.15 -3.69 36.09
CA GLU A 602 0.25 -2.32 36.59
C GLU A 602 0.96 -2.29 37.96
N LYS A 603 0.83 -3.36 38.76
CA LYS A 603 1.53 -3.50 40.06
C LYS A 603 3.00 -3.85 39.88
N GLU A 604 3.32 -4.66 38.88
CA GLU A 604 4.69 -5.06 38.52
C GLU A 604 5.48 -3.88 37.95
N GLU A 605 4.87 -3.04 37.11
CA GLU A 605 5.49 -1.82 36.55
C GLU A 605 5.70 -0.72 37.61
N SER A 606 4.96 -0.75 38.71
CA SER A 606 5.06 0.23 39.81
C SER A 606 6.15 -0.08 40.84
N ASN A 607 6.86 -1.21 40.72
CA ASN A 607 7.84 -1.67 41.70
C ASN A 607 9.13 -2.17 41.02
N PRO A 608 10.02 -1.28 40.54
CA PRO A 608 11.19 -1.65 39.74
C PRO A 608 12.37 -2.22 40.57
N GLY A 609 12.13 -2.77 41.76
CA GLY A 609 13.16 -2.95 42.80
C GLY A 609 13.26 -4.31 43.50
N GLU A 610 12.54 -5.34 43.08
CA GLU A 610 12.80 -6.70 43.58
C GLU A 610 13.23 -7.61 42.43
N GLU A 611 14.53 -7.91 42.39
CA GLU A 611 15.07 -9.00 41.58
C GLU A 611 14.30 -10.29 41.87
N PRO A 612 13.99 -11.11 40.85
CA PRO A 612 13.40 -12.42 41.09
C PRO A 612 14.41 -13.28 41.86
N LYS A 613 14.04 -13.71 43.07
CA LYS A 613 14.78 -14.76 43.79
C LYS A 613 14.84 -16.00 42.90
N PRO A 614 16.01 -16.66 42.76
CA PRO A 614 16.11 -17.89 42.00
C PRO A 614 15.20 -18.95 42.64
N GLU A 615 14.41 -19.61 41.81
CA GLU A 615 13.60 -20.77 42.18
C GLU A 615 14.52 -21.84 42.77
N GLU A 616 14.26 -22.23 44.03
CA GLU A 616 14.85 -23.41 44.63
C GLU A 616 14.44 -24.63 43.80
N GLU A 617 15.43 -25.30 43.21
CA GLU A 617 15.30 -26.62 42.62
C GLU A 617 14.67 -27.58 43.64
N SER A 618 13.40 -27.94 43.43
CA SER A 618 12.79 -29.08 44.11
C SER A 618 13.28 -30.36 43.43
N ASP A 619 14.32 -30.94 44.01
CA ASP A 619 14.88 -32.27 43.70
C ASP A 619 13.79 -33.36 43.84
N PRO A 620 13.69 -34.34 42.92
CA PRO A 620 12.60 -35.29 42.92
C PRO A 620 12.83 -36.41 43.95
N LYS A 621 11.76 -36.71 44.69
CA LYS A 621 11.64 -37.82 45.64
C LYS A 621 12.31 -39.10 45.16
N ARG A 622 13.28 -39.58 45.94
CA ARG A 622 13.71 -40.98 45.99
C ARG A 622 12.95 -41.67 47.13
N GLU A 623 11.97 -42.49 46.79
CA GLU A 623 11.34 -43.43 47.71
C GLU A 623 12.22 -44.66 47.95
N SER A 624 11.94 -45.33 49.08
CA SER A 624 12.47 -46.59 49.62
C SER A 624 13.82 -46.46 50.34
N ASN A 625 14.02 -46.93 51.58
CA ASN A 625 13.28 -47.89 52.39
C ASN A 625 13.68 -47.72 53.89
N PRO A 626 12.90 -48.22 54.85
CA PRO A 626 13.14 -48.07 56.29
C PRO A 626 14.05 -49.18 56.86
N GLY A 627 14.74 -48.86 57.96
CA GLY A 627 15.10 -49.83 59.01
C GLY A 627 16.55 -50.32 59.02
N VAL A 628 17.37 -49.69 59.87
CA VAL A 628 18.27 -50.22 60.94
C VAL A 628 18.67 -48.92 61.70
N GLU A 629 18.35 -48.66 62.97
CA GLU A 629 18.21 -49.44 64.19
C GLU A 629 17.21 -48.75 65.13
#